data_AF-A0A962JQL5-F1
#
_entry.id   AF-A0A962JQL5-F1
#
_cell.length_a   1.000
_cell.length_b   1.000
_cell.length_c   1.000
_cell.angle_alpha   90.00
_cell.angle_beta   90.00
_cell.angle_gamma   90.00
#
_symmetry.space_group_name_H-M   'P 1'
#
loop_
_entity.id
_entity.type
_entity.pdbx_description
1 polymer ?
#
loop_
_entity_poly.entity_id
_entity_poly.type
_entity_poly.pdbx_seq_one_letter_code
_entity_poly.pdbx_strand_id
1 'polypeptide(L)'
;MPILYPGEHLMGTLMRAIQRGVTNDWRDLVPGDLLEKGDFYPSHVLRPIYAATASQYTGMSISVILSEHSLWQYFRSFLPGQPETAPPHTQWHQLYNHSRILHPKRQVRYRHDKQWRWCLACNQENYKQYGTCFWQVEHQLPGVAHCLKHPEVKLQGACSACGYQVKDISVKSIKLLPENRCPVCGECMGAAKSIPDHPFIDWISEVSVELLTKGAQFDTQQVYSDIFAELGFNPSNFPSVANTRKITTIRKTIDVTFPLDVINWFFQAKLRSNYRQDESVSPLCLRLLYHRDTFVHPLSWMAICWAVLSKYGDLQRYVTPWIGTES
;
A
#
# COMPACT_ATOMS: atom_id res chain seq x y z
N MET A 1 -18.98 6.24 17.66
CA MET A 1 -17.66 5.74 17.19
C MET A 1 -16.58 6.03 18.23
N PRO A 2 -15.56 5.16 18.39
CA PRO A 2 -14.37 5.48 19.16
C PRO A 2 -13.65 6.69 18.56
N ILE A 3 -13.02 7.50 19.41
CA ILE A 3 -12.13 8.57 18.96
C ILE A 3 -10.99 8.01 18.11
N LEU A 4 -10.64 8.75 17.05
CA LEU A 4 -9.46 8.52 16.22
C LEU A 4 -8.23 8.98 17.00
N TYR A 5 -7.26 8.09 17.21
CA TYR A 5 -5.97 8.48 17.79
C TYR A 5 -4.97 8.89 16.70
N PRO A 6 -4.01 9.77 17.01
CA PRO A 6 -2.96 10.16 16.06
C PRO A 6 -2.27 8.93 15.45
N GLY A 7 -2.17 8.91 14.11
CA GLY A 7 -1.55 7.82 13.35
C GLY A 7 -2.38 6.53 13.25
N GLU A 8 -3.54 6.45 13.91
CA GLU A 8 -4.41 5.28 13.83
C GLU A 8 -4.99 5.13 12.42
N HIS A 9 -4.99 3.92 11.90
CA HIS A 9 -5.60 3.61 10.62
C HIS A 9 -7.13 3.52 10.76
N LEU A 10 -7.89 4.17 9.87
CA LEU A 10 -9.35 4.32 9.93
C LEU A 10 -10.07 2.99 10.12
N MET A 11 -9.70 1.95 9.36
CA MET A 11 -10.33 0.62 9.50
C MET A 11 -10.05 -0.04 10.87
N GLY A 12 -8.96 0.34 11.55
CA GLY A 12 -8.66 -0.09 12.91
C GLY A 12 -9.67 0.44 13.93
N THR A 13 -10.31 1.59 13.68
CA THR A 13 -11.29 2.15 14.60
C THR A 13 -12.58 1.36 14.64
N LEU A 14 -13.00 0.79 13.52
CA LEU A 14 -14.13 -0.14 13.45
C LEU A 14 -13.89 -1.34 14.37
N MET A 15 -12.65 -1.86 14.39
CA MET A 15 -12.30 -3.00 15.24
C MET A 15 -12.25 -2.63 16.70
N ARG A 16 -11.77 -1.43 17.02
CA ARG A 16 -11.88 -0.89 18.37
C ARG A 16 -13.32 -0.64 18.80
N ALA A 17 -14.22 -0.28 17.89
CA ALA A 17 -15.63 -0.12 18.21
C ALA A 17 -16.23 -1.44 18.70
N ILE A 18 -15.90 -2.55 18.02
CA ILE A 18 -16.28 -3.90 18.47
C ILE A 18 -15.64 -4.24 19.81
N GLN A 19 -14.32 -4.02 19.95
CA GLN A 19 -13.58 -4.36 21.17
C GLN A 19 -14.06 -3.58 22.40
N ARG A 20 -14.55 -2.35 22.22
CA ARG A 20 -15.11 -1.50 23.28
C ARG A 20 -16.61 -1.72 23.52
N GLY A 21 -17.23 -2.66 22.81
CA GLY A 21 -18.67 -2.94 22.94
C GLY A 21 -19.58 -1.81 22.43
N VAL A 22 -19.05 -0.90 21.60
CA VAL A 22 -19.87 0.13 20.92
C VAL A 22 -20.83 -0.53 19.93
N THR A 23 -20.37 -1.60 19.30
CA THR A 23 -21.16 -2.45 18.42
C THR A 23 -20.76 -3.91 18.58
N ASN A 24 -21.65 -4.84 18.24
CA ASN A 24 -21.32 -6.25 18.16
C ASN A 24 -20.73 -6.61 16.79
N ASP A 25 -21.17 -5.95 15.73
CA ASP A 25 -20.69 -6.16 14.36
C ASP A 25 -20.33 -4.81 13.72
N TRP A 26 -19.22 -4.75 13.00
CA TRP A 26 -18.84 -3.55 12.26
C TRP A 26 -19.87 -3.21 11.18
N ARG A 27 -20.66 -4.20 10.72
CA ARG A 27 -21.80 -4.01 9.80
C ARG A 27 -22.91 -3.12 10.37
N ASP A 28 -22.97 -2.96 11.69
CA ASP A 28 -23.92 -2.04 12.32
C ASP A 28 -23.48 -0.57 12.14
N LEU A 29 -22.23 -0.33 11.75
CA LEU A 29 -21.63 1.00 11.57
C LEU A 29 -21.49 1.42 10.10
N VAL A 30 -21.63 0.46 9.17
CA VAL A 30 -21.41 0.66 7.74
C VAL A 30 -22.53 -0.03 6.96
N PRO A 31 -23.22 0.64 6.03
CA PRO A 31 -24.26 0.04 5.20
C PRO A 31 -23.75 -1.23 4.48
N GLY A 32 -24.52 -2.33 4.60
CA GLY A 32 -24.08 -3.65 4.15
C GLY A 32 -23.99 -3.82 2.63
N ASP A 33 -24.63 -2.94 1.86
CA ASP A 33 -24.58 -2.86 0.40
C ASP A 33 -23.25 -2.26 -0.12
N LEU A 34 -22.44 -1.69 0.76
CA LEU A 34 -21.14 -1.10 0.44
C LEU A 34 -19.97 -2.08 0.57
N LEU A 35 -20.27 -3.39 0.68
CA LEU A 35 -19.30 -4.41 1.05
C LEU A 35 -18.91 -5.33 -0.09
N GLU A 36 -17.60 -5.44 -0.30
CA GLU A 36 -16.96 -6.42 -1.15
C GLU A 36 -15.93 -7.27 -0.38
N LYS A 37 -15.66 -8.46 -0.91
CA LYS A 37 -14.65 -9.37 -0.33
C LYS A 37 -13.26 -8.71 -0.39
N GLY A 38 -12.69 -8.42 0.77
CA GLY A 38 -11.34 -7.85 0.89
C GLY A 38 -11.30 -6.37 1.24
N ASP A 39 -12.41 -5.76 1.66
CA ASP A 39 -12.49 -4.35 2.03
C ASP A 39 -11.56 -3.92 3.18
N PHE A 40 -11.13 -4.86 4.02
CA PHE A 40 -10.28 -4.61 5.18
C PHE A 40 -8.79 -4.87 4.90
N TYR A 41 -8.32 -4.81 3.65
CA TYR A 41 -6.88 -4.87 3.38
C TYR A 41 -6.21 -3.52 3.68
N PRO A 42 -5.00 -3.52 4.27
CA PRO A 42 -4.32 -2.30 4.68
C PRO A 42 -3.86 -1.45 3.48
N SER A 43 -3.64 -2.07 2.32
CA SER A 43 -3.26 -1.40 1.06
C SER A 43 -4.43 -0.79 0.28
N HIS A 44 -5.67 -1.00 0.73
CA HIS A 44 -6.82 -0.39 0.07
C HIS A 44 -6.93 1.07 0.50
N VAL A 45 -7.17 1.94 -0.48
CA VAL A 45 -7.41 3.36 -0.26
C VAL A 45 -8.64 3.74 -1.06
N LEU A 46 -9.47 4.61 -0.48
CA LEU A 46 -10.74 5.06 -1.04
C LEU A 46 -11.69 3.91 -1.45
N ARG A 47 -12.19 3.17 -0.47
CA ARG A 47 -13.32 2.24 -0.66
C ARG A 47 -14.62 2.84 -0.11
N PRO A 48 -15.80 2.38 -0.57
CA PRO A 48 -17.08 2.78 0.02
C PRO A 48 -17.09 2.64 1.55
N ILE A 49 -16.47 1.59 2.10
CA ILE A 49 -16.32 1.41 3.55
C ILE A 49 -15.52 2.54 4.23
N TYR A 50 -14.51 3.14 3.57
CA TYR A 50 -13.77 4.28 4.12
C TYR A 50 -14.65 5.52 4.18
N ALA A 51 -15.42 5.82 3.13
CA ALA A 51 -16.37 6.92 3.13
C ALA A 51 -17.41 6.76 4.24
N ALA A 52 -18.04 5.58 4.29
CA ALA A 52 -19.07 5.27 5.29
C ALA A 52 -18.54 5.27 6.72
N THR A 53 -17.27 4.87 6.93
CA THR A 53 -16.62 4.95 8.26
C THR A 53 -16.26 6.39 8.60
N ALA A 54 -15.71 7.15 7.65
CA ALA A 54 -15.34 8.55 7.83
C ALA A 54 -16.57 9.43 8.11
N SER A 55 -17.72 9.15 7.47
CA SER A 55 -18.96 9.91 7.68
C SER A 55 -19.53 9.77 9.10
N GLN A 56 -19.07 8.79 9.88
CA GLN A 56 -19.42 8.66 11.30
C GLN A 56 -18.75 9.72 12.20
N TYR A 57 -17.76 10.45 11.68
CA TYR A 57 -16.99 11.46 12.40
C TYR A 57 -17.42 12.88 11.98
N THR A 58 -18.52 13.37 12.55
CA THR A 58 -19.12 14.68 12.18
C THR A 58 -18.27 15.90 12.54
N GLY A 59 -17.29 15.75 13.43
CA GLY A 59 -16.40 16.84 13.88
C GLY A 59 -15.09 16.96 13.10
N MET A 60 -14.86 16.13 12.08
CA MET A 60 -13.61 16.11 11.30
C MET A 60 -13.93 16.05 9.82
N SER A 61 -13.21 16.83 9.00
CA SER A 61 -13.42 16.76 7.56
C SER A 61 -12.89 15.44 7.01
N ILE A 62 -13.53 14.91 5.97
CA ILE A 62 -13.10 13.66 5.31
C ILE A 62 -11.67 13.79 4.77
N SER A 63 -11.27 14.98 4.31
CA SER A 63 -9.91 15.26 3.84
C SER A 63 -8.89 14.98 4.96
N VAL A 64 -9.14 15.49 6.17
CA VAL A 64 -8.29 15.26 7.35
C VAL A 64 -8.28 13.77 7.73
N ILE A 65 -9.45 13.12 7.73
CA ILE A 65 -9.54 11.68 8.05
C ILE A 65 -8.67 10.87 7.08
N LEU A 66 -8.71 11.18 5.79
CA LEU A 66 -7.93 10.45 4.80
C LEU A 66 -6.44 10.76 4.88
N SER A 67 -6.06 12.02 5.07
CA SER A 67 -4.65 12.39 5.15
C SER A 67 -3.97 11.81 6.38
N GLU A 68 -4.67 11.73 7.51
CA GLU A 68 -4.10 11.33 8.80
C GLU A 68 -4.35 9.87 9.17
N HIS A 69 -5.45 9.27 8.67
CA HIS A 69 -5.90 7.93 9.07
C HIS A 69 -6.00 6.93 7.90
N SER A 70 -5.34 7.20 6.77
CA SER A 70 -5.26 6.26 5.64
C SER A 70 -3.96 6.42 4.87
N LEU A 71 -3.71 5.53 3.90
CA LEU A 71 -2.57 5.65 2.99
C LEU A 71 -2.82 6.63 1.81
N TRP A 72 -3.81 7.52 1.90
CA TRP A 72 -4.15 8.48 0.84
C TRP A 72 -2.93 9.26 0.33
N GLN A 73 -2.16 9.85 1.24
CA GLN A 73 -0.99 10.67 0.87
C GLN A 73 0.07 9.86 0.10
N TYR A 74 0.21 8.57 0.41
CA TYR A 74 1.09 7.68 -0.30
C TYR A 74 0.58 7.35 -1.72
N PHE A 75 -0.71 7.07 -1.87
CA PHE A 75 -1.25 6.59 -3.15
C PHE A 75 -1.62 7.71 -4.14
N ARG A 76 -1.91 8.93 -3.68
CA ARG A 76 -2.44 10.02 -4.52
C ARG A 76 -1.56 10.34 -5.74
N SER A 77 -0.24 10.27 -5.62
CA SER A 77 0.70 10.54 -6.73
C SER A 77 0.62 9.52 -7.87
N PHE A 78 0.07 8.34 -7.59
CA PHE A 78 -0.02 7.23 -8.54
C PHE A 78 -1.42 7.06 -9.14
N LEU A 79 -2.39 7.83 -8.65
CA LEU A 79 -3.73 7.84 -9.20
C LEU A 79 -3.75 8.60 -10.55
N PRO A 80 -4.40 8.03 -11.58
CA PRO A 80 -4.76 8.76 -12.80
C PRO A 80 -5.38 10.12 -12.49
N GLY A 81 -4.87 11.17 -13.13
CA GLY A 81 -5.30 12.55 -12.90
C GLY A 81 -4.73 13.20 -11.63
N GLN A 82 -3.97 12.48 -10.81
CA GLN A 82 -3.24 12.97 -9.62
C GLN A 82 -4.05 14.00 -8.81
N PRO A 83 -5.20 13.59 -8.24
CA PRO A 83 -6.12 14.52 -7.57
C PRO A 83 -5.43 15.24 -6.41
N GLU A 84 -5.55 16.56 -6.38
CA GLU A 84 -4.89 17.43 -5.40
C GLU A 84 -5.41 17.21 -3.98
N THR A 85 -6.71 16.96 -3.87
CA THR A 85 -7.42 16.74 -2.62
C THR A 85 -8.18 15.44 -2.65
N ALA A 86 -8.51 14.92 -1.46
CA ALA A 86 -9.47 13.85 -1.37
C ALA A 86 -10.79 14.28 -2.02
N PRO A 87 -11.40 13.44 -2.88
CA PRO A 87 -12.65 13.79 -3.53
C PRO A 87 -13.75 14.06 -2.48
N PRO A 88 -14.73 14.94 -2.75
CA PRO A 88 -15.87 15.13 -1.86
C PRO A 88 -16.73 13.87 -1.81
N HIS A 89 -17.28 13.53 -0.64
CA HIS A 89 -18.06 12.29 -0.38
C HIS A 89 -19.06 11.92 -1.48
N THR A 90 -19.74 12.92 -2.04
CA THR A 90 -20.76 12.77 -3.10
C THR A 90 -20.22 12.19 -4.41
N GLN A 91 -18.92 12.30 -4.67
CA GLN A 91 -18.26 11.79 -5.87
C GLN A 91 -17.63 10.40 -5.65
N TRP A 92 -17.65 9.85 -4.43
CA TRP A 92 -16.95 8.60 -4.14
C TRP A 92 -17.62 7.38 -4.78
N HIS A 93 -18.95 7.32 -4.79
CA HIS A 93 -19.67 6.26 -5.47
C HIS A 93 -19.46 6.31 -6.99
N GLN A 94 -19.30 7.51 -7.55
CA GLN A 94 -19.01 7.71 -8.97
C GLN A 94 -17.57 7.31 -9.28
N LEU A 95 -16.60 7.72 -8.47
CA LEU A 95 -15.21 7.27 -8.57
C LEU A 95 -15.09 5.75 -8.36
N TYR A 96 -15.90 5.16 -7.50
CA TYR A 96 -15.91 3.71 -7.31
C TYR A 96 -16.48 2.98 -8.53
N ASN A 97 -17.68 3.35 -8.98
CA ASN A 97 -18.40 2.65 -10.05
C ASN A 97 -17.84 2.90 -11.45
N HIS A 98 -17.29 4.10 -11.72
CA HIS A 98 -16.67 4.40 -13.02
C HIS A 98 -15.23 3.95 -13.13
N SER A 99 -14.56 3.67 -12.01
CA SER A 99 -13.11 3.63 -12.02
C SER A 99 -12.56 2.24 -11.64
N ARG A 100 -12.07 1.57 -12.68
CA ARG A 100 -10.94 0.62 -12.59
C ARG A 100 -9.65 1.30 -12.07
N ILE A 101 -9.75 2.49 -11.46
CA ILE A 101 -8.72 3.45 -11.09
C ILE A 101 -8.40 3.38 -9.59
N LEU A 102 -9.29 2.85 -8.74
CA LEU A 102 -9.02 2.76 -7.29
C LEU A 102 -8.72 1.35 -6.79
N HIS A 103 -8.92 0.34 -7.64
CA HIS A 103 -8.36 -0.99 -7.46
C HIS A 103 -7.15 -1.10 -8.39
N PRO A 104 -5.90 -1.14 -7.89
CA PRO A 104 -4.80 -1.55 -8.74
C PRO A 104 -5.17 -2.95 -9.20
N LYS A 105 -5.44 -3.08 -10.51
CA LYS A 105 -5.67 -4.38 -11.10
C LYS A 105 -4.50 -5.25 -10.65
N ARG A 106 -4.80 -6.37 -9.99
CA ARG A 106 -3.81 -7.36 -9.56
C ARG A 106 -3.02 -7.02 -8.27
N GLN A 107 -3.56 -6.22 -7.33
CA GLN A 107 -3.06 -6.13 -5.93
C GLN A 107 -2.77 -7.47 -5.27
N VAL A 108 -3.50 -8.52 -5.68
CA VAL A 108 -3.27 -9.91 -5.26
C VAL A 108 -1.81 -10.37 -5.48
N ARG A 109 -1.03 -9.66 -6.28
CA ARG A 109 0.36 -10.01 -6.61
C ARG A 109 1.39 -9.46 -5.65
N TYR A 110 1.05 -8.55 -4.73
CA TYR A 110 2.00 -8.04 -3.76
C TYR A 110 1.86 -8.78 -2.44
N ARG A 111 3.00 -9.11 -1.82
CA ARG A 111 3.03 -9.98 -0.63
C ARG A 111 2.49 -9.26 0.62
N HIS A 112 2.81 -7.98 0.77
CA HIS A 112 2.48 -7.21 1.97
C HIS A 112 1.14 -6.47 1.90
N ASP A 113 0.55 -6.34 0.72
CA ASP A 113 -0.70 -5.58 0.50
C ASP A 113 -1.89 -6.06 1.33
N LYS A 114 -1.91 -7.36 1.67
CA LYS A 114 -3.00 -7.99 2.42
C LYS A 114 -2.67 -8.22 3.88
N GLN A 115 -1.43 -7.99 4.29
CA GLN A 115 -0.97 -8.37 5.62
C GLN A 115 -0.95 -7.12 6.50
N TRP A 116 -1.74 -7.14 7.56
CA TRP A 116 -1.68 -6.11 8.58
C TRP A 116 -0.42 -6.28 9.41
N ARG A 117 0.28 -5.16 9.62
CA ARG A 117 1.56 -5.15 10.31
C ARG A 117 1.56 -4.19 11.49
N TRP A 118 2.42 -4.46 12.46
CA TRP A 118 2.53 -3.64 13.66
C TRP A 118 3.94 -3.67 14.27
N CYS A 119 4.19 -2.70 15.15
CA CYS A 119 5.39 -2.62 15.98
C CYS A 119 4.99 -2.93 17.44
N LEU A 120 5.76 -3.80 18.10
CA LEU A 120 5.52 -4.14 19.50
C LEU A 120 5.72 -2.93 20.42
N ALA A 121 6.76 -2.13 20.19
CA ALA A 121 7.03 -0.94 20.98
C ALA A 121 5.89 0.09 20.83
N CYS A 122 5.41 0.35 19.62
CA CYS A 122 4.21 1.18 19.41
C CYS A 122 2.99 0.64 20.15
N ASN A 123 2.76 -0.68 20.15
CA ASN A 123 1.62 -1.26 20.87
C ASN A 123 1.71 -1.03 22.38
N GLN A 124 2.90 -1.19 22.96
CA GLN A 124 3.14 -0.97 24.39
C GLN A 124 2.96 0.51 24.76
N GLU A 125 3.50 1.43 23.94
CA GLU A 125 3.33 2.87 24.12
C GLU A 125 1.87 3.29 23.98
N ASN A 126 1.18 2.82 22.94
CA ASN A 126 -0.24 3.09 22.72
C ASN A 126 -1.09 2.60 23.88
N TYR A 127 -0.81 1.39 24.38
CA TYR A 127 -1.52 0.85 25.54
C TYR A 127 -1.26 1.69 26.80
N LYS A 128 -0.02 2.07 27.06
CA LYS A 128 0.35 2.92 28.20
C LYS A 128 -0.31 4.31 28.14
N GLN A 129 -0.39 4.90 26.94
CA GLN A 129 -0.89 6.26 26.75
C GLN A 129 -2.42 6.33 26.64
N TYR A 130 -3.04 5.40 25.93
CA TYR A 130 -4.45 5.45 25.55
C TYR A 130 -5.29 4.31 26.13
N GLY A 131 -4.67 3.38 26.87
CA GLY A 131 -5.34 2.18 27.42
C GLY A 131 -5.73 1.16 26.35
N THR A 132 -5.25 1.29 25.11
CA THR A 132 -5.59 0.37 24.02
C THR A 132 -4.53 0.39 22.93
N CYS A 133 -4.33 -0.75 22.27
CA CYS A 133 -3.52 -0.84 21.06
C CYS A 133 -4.37 -0.57 19.82
N PHE A 134 -3.76 -0.03 18.77
CA PHE A 134 -4.42 0.23 17.51
C PHE A 134 -3.46 0.10 16.34
N TRP A 135 -4.02 -0.17 15.15
CA TRP A 135 -3.27 -0.31 13.92
C TRP A 135 -2.76 1.05 13.45
N GLN A 136 -1.45 1.21 13.31
CA GLN A 136 -0.86 2.45 12.79
C GLN A 136 -0.90 2.47 11.26
N VAL A 137 -1.15 3.65 10.68
CA VAL A 137 -1.12 3.90 9.23
C VAL A 137 0.26 3.62 8.65
N GLU A 138 1.32 4.15 9.27
CA GLU A 138 2.70 4.01 8.79
C GLU A 138 3.17 2.56 8.69
N HIS A 139 2.70 1.69 9.61
CA HIS A 139 3.00 0.26 9.56
C HIS A 139 2.38 -0.44 8.34
N GLN A 140 1.41 0.19 7.68
CA GLN A 140 0.74 -0.35 6.50
C GLN A 140 1.41 0.08 5.18
N LEU A 141 2.43 0.95 5.21
CA LEU A 141 3.12 1.41 4.00
C LEU A 141 3.73 0.26 3.19
N PRO A 142 3.34 0.07 1.92
CA PRO A 142 3.96 -0.93 1.08
C PRO A 142 5.48 -0.72 0.97
N GLY A 143 6.25 -1.79 1.14
CA GLY A 143 7.72 -1.76 1.03
C GLY A 143 8.48 -1.31 2.27
N VAL A 144 7.83 -0.67 3.24
CA VAL A 144 8.44 -0.36 4.55
C VAL A 144 8.45 -1.60 5.43
N ALA A 145 9.58 -1.93 6.04
CA ALA A 145 9.73 -3.15 6.84
C ALA A 145 10.13 -2.91 8.31
N HIS A 146 10.51 -1.69 8.66
CA HIS A 146 10.80 -1.26 10.04
C HIS A 146 9.79 -0.20 10.46
N CYS A 147 9.60 -0.05 11.77
CA CYS A 147 8.78 1.03 12.30
C CYS A 147 9.48 2.39 12.07
N LEU A 148 8.73 3.41 11.67
CA LEU A 148 9.28 4.76 11.49
C LEU A 148 9.65 5.38 12.84
N LYS A 149 8.83 5.12 13.88
CA LYS A 149 9.07 5.60 15.24
C LYS A 149 10.14 4.81 15.99
N HIS A 150 10.26 3.51 15.72
CA HIS A 150 11.24 2.60 16.33
C HIS A 150 12.08 1.91 15.22
N PRO A 151 13.06 2.60 14.60
CA PRO A 151 13.76 2.13 13.41
C PRO A 151 14.45 0.77 13.55
N GLU A 152 14.89 0.42 14.76
CA GLU A 152 15.49 -0.86 15.10
C GLU A 152 14.48 -2.02 15.17
N VAL A 153 13.18 -1.72 15.18
CA VAL A 153 12.11 -2.72 15.33
C VAL A 153 11.52 -3.07 13.96
N LYS A 154 11.70 -4.32 13.55
CA LYS A 154 11.04 -4.89 12.38
C LYS A 154 9.53 -4.99 12.59
N LEU A 155 8.78 -4.60 11.56
CA LEU A 155 7.33 -4.75 11.56
C LEU A 155 6.95 -6.23 11.60
N GLN A 156 6.09 -6.55 12.54
CA GLN A 156 5.51 -7.87 12.76
C GLN A 156 4.28 -8.04 11.89
N GLY A 157 3.94 -9.29 11.59
CA GLY A 157 2.76 -9.59 10.79
C GLY A 157 2.46 -11.08 10.65
N ALA A 158 3.38 -11.95 11.05
CA ALA A 158 3.24 -13.38 10.94
C ALA A 158 3.80 -14.09 12.19
N CYS A 159 3.16 -15.17 12.61
CA CYS A 159 3.73 -16.06 13.62
C CYS A 159 4.87 -16.88 12.99
N SER A 160 6.05 -16.86 13.59
CA SER A 160 7.19 -17.67 13.16
C SER A 160 6.98 -19.16 13.39
N ALA A 161 6.19 -19.54 14.41
CA ALA A 161 5.94 -20.93 14.76
C ALA A 161 4.87 -21.60 13.89
N CYS A 162 3.68 -21.00 13.74
CA CYS A 162 2.56 -21.60 13.02
C CYS A 162 2.23 -20.93 11.67
N GLY A 163 2.91 -19.84 11.31
CA GLY A 163 2.67 -19.13 10.05
C GLY A 163 1.38 -18.30 10.00
N TYR A 164 0.63 -18.19 11.12
CA TYR A 164 -0.57 -17.36 11.21
C TYR A 164 -0.28 -15.90 10.82
N GLN A 165 -1.16 -15.30 10.02
CA GLN A 165 -1.05 -13.91 9.56
C GLN A 165 -2.39 -13.20 9.71
N VAL A 166 -2.35 -11.93 10.15
CA VAL A 166 -3.54 -11.08 10.17
C VAL A 166 -3.75 -10.50 8.77
N LYS A 167 -4.71 -11.05 8.03
CA LYS A 167 -5.05 -10.57 6.67
C LYS A 167 -6.34 -9.78 6.57
N ASP A 168 -7.25 -10.03 7.51
CA ASP A 168 -8.57 -9.42 7.53
C ASP A 168 -8.87 -9.07 8.98
N ILE A 169 -8.80 -7.79 9.31
CA ILE A 169 -9.01 -7.33 10.68
C ILE A 169 -10.48 -7.36 11.08
N SER A 170 -11.42 -7.56 10.14
CA SER A 170 -12.87 -7.60 10.41
C SER A 170 -13.30 -8.79 11.30
N VAL A 171 -12.40 -9.75 11.50
CA VAL A 171 -12.62 -10.92 12.35
C VAL A 171 -12.54 -10.52 13.83
N LYS A 172 -13.64 -10.68 14.58
CA LYS A 172 -13.75 -10.25 15.99
C LYS A 172 -12.68 -10.80 16.94
N SER A 173 -12.10 -11.96 16.62
CA SER A 173 -11.03 -12.58 17.42
C SER A 173 -9.67 -11.89 17.26
N ILE A 174 -9.52 -11.01 16.27
CA ILE A 174 -8.26 -10.32 16.02
C ILE A 174 -8.19 -9.06 16.89
N LYS A 175 -7.23 -9.07 17.81
CA LYS A 175 -6.93 -7.95 18.70
C LYS A 175 -5.43 -7.72 18.74
N LEU A 176 -5.03 -6.46 18.69
CA LEU A 176 -3.65 -6.09 19.02
C LEU A 176 -3.53 -6.07 20.54
N LEU A 177 -2.46 -6.69 21.04
CA LEU A 177 -2.18 -6.82 22.45
C LEU A 177 -0.71 -6.41 22.71
N PRO A 178 -0.42 -5.79 23.87
CA PRO A 178 0.94 -5.35 24.20
C PRO A 178 1.90 -6.53 24.46
N GLU A 179 1.39 -7.74 24.72
CA GLU A 179 2.19 -8.96 24.91
C GLU A 179 2.57 -9.66 23.60
N ASN A 180 1.95 -9.26 22.48
CA ASN A 180 2.28 -9.73 21.13
C ASN A 180 2.28 -11.26 20.94
N ARG A 181 1.27 -11.93 21.50
CA ARG A 181 1.10 -13.38 21.37
C ARG A 181 0.22 -13.75 20.18
N CYS A 182 0.57 -14.87 19.54
CA CYS A 182 -0.21 -15.45 18.46
C CYS A 182 -1.55 -15.96 18.99
N PRO A 183 -2.70 -15.59 18.38
CA PRO A 183 -4.00 -16.05 18.84
C PRO A 183 -4.26 -17.53 18.56
N VAL A 184 -3.43 -18.18 17.74
CA VAL A 184 -3.59 -19.59 17.34
C VAL A 184 -2.73 -20.52 18.20
N CYS A 185 -1.46 -20.18 18.43
CA CYS A 185 -0.51 -21.06 19.12
C CYS A 185 0.11 -20.46 20.40
N GLY A 186 -0.20 -19.21 20.76
CA GLY A 186 0.31 -18.56 21.97
C GLY A 186 1.76 -18.08 21.92
N GLU A 187 2.53 -18.52 20.92
CA GLU A 187 3.91 -18.06 20.67
C GLU A 187 4.00 -16.59 20.31
N CYS A 188 5.15 -15.97 20.57
CA CYS A 188 5.38 -14.57 20.20
C CYS A 188 5.26 -14.37 18.67
N MET A 189 4.58 -13.31 18.26
CA MET A 189 4.49 -12.97 16.83
C MET A 189 5.85 -12.46 16.35
N GLY A 190 6.36 -13.10 15.29
CA GLY A 190 7.65 -12.79 14.72
C GLY A 190 7.60 -11.58 13.80
N ALA A 191 8.79 -11.04 13.51
CA ALA A 191 8.97 -10.14 12.38
C ALA A 191 8.50 -10.81 11.08
N ALA A 192 8.20 -9.99 10.07
CA ALA A 192 8.19 -10.49 8.70
C ALA A 192 9.50 -11.25 8.39
N LYS A 193 9.50 -12.08 7.33
CA LYS A 193 10.71 -12.81 6.89
C LYS A 193 11.92 -11.86 6.79
N SER A 194 13.13 -12.41 6.77
CA SER A 194 14.35 -11.61 6.58
C SER A 194 14.18 -10.66 5.38
N ILE A 195 14.30 -9.36 5.66
CA ILE A 195 14.30 -8.30 4.65
C ILE A 195 15.60 -8.48 3.86
N PRO A 196 15.54 -8.61 2.52
CA PRO A 196 16.75 -8.66 1.70
C PRO A 196 17.57 -7.38 1.89
N ASP A 197 18.89 -7.53 1.97
CA ASP A 197 19.81 -6.40 1.96
C ASP A 197 20.02 -5.96 0.50
N HIS A 198 19.42 -4.84 0.11
CA HIS A 198 19.51 -4.33 -1.26
C HIS A 198 19.12 -2.85 -1.32
N PRO A 199 19.90 -1.98 -2.00
CA PRO A 199 19.66 -0.52 -2.02
C PRO A 199 18.26 -0.09 -2.49
N PHE A 200 17.64 -0.86 -3.40
CA PHE A 200 16.24 -0.65 -3.79
C PHE A 200 15.25 -0.72 -2.62
N ILE A 201 15.50 -1.59 -1.62
CA ILE A 201 14.65 -1.72 -0.44
C ILE A 201 14.76 -0.47 0.44
N ASP A 202 15.97 0.06 0.59
CA ASP A 202 16.20 1.27 1.37
C ASP A 202 15.54 2.46 0.67
N TRP A 203 15.81 2.63 -0.62
CA TRP A 203 15.22 3.70 -1.42
C TRP A 203 13.69 3.65 -1.43
N ILE A 204 13.08 2.48 -1.61
CA ILE A 204 11.61 2.39 -1.62
C ILE A 204 11.02 2.70 -0.25
N SER A 205 11.71 2.31 0.83
CA SER A 205 11.30 2.63 2.18
C SER A 205 11.36 4.14 2.41
N GLU A 206 12.47 4.78 2.06
CA GLU A 206 12.66 6.24 2.13
C GLU A 206 11.56 6.98 1.36
N VAL A 207 11.41 6.70 0.06
CA VAL A 207 10.40 7.35 -0.78
C VAL A 207 8.99 7.13 -0.21
N SER A 208 8.67 5.91 0.25
CA SER A 208 7.34 5.63 0.82
C SER A 208 7.05 6.44 2.07
N VAL A 209 8.06 6.64 2.93
CA VAL A 209 7.95 7.49 4.12
C VAL A 209 7.76 8.95 3.73
N GLU A 210 8.50 9.46 2.75
CA GLU A 210 8.38 10.85 2.32
C GLU A 210 7.01 11.18 1.74
N LEU A 211 6.48 10.27 0.90
CA LEU A 211 5.15 10.43 0.31
C LEU A 211 4.05 10.44 1.37
N LEU A 212 4.17 9.64 2.43
CA LEU A 212 3.18 9.61 3.51
C LEU A 212 3.30 10.82 4.45
N THR A 213 4.54 11.15 4.87
CA THR A 213 4.77 12.01 6.05
C THR A 213 5.19 13.44 5.71
N LYS A 214 5.92 13.65 4.61
CA LYS A 214 6.45 14.97 4.21
C LYS A 214 5.55 15.67 3.20
N GLY A 215 4.40 15.06 2.89
CA GLY A 215 3.53 15.53 1.82
C GLY A 215 4.26 15.55 0.48
N ALA A 216 5.27 14.72 0.24
CA ALA A 216 5.94 14.68 -1.05
C ALA A 216 5.00 14.10 -2.14
N GLN A 217 5.42 14.23 -3.39
CA GLN A 217 4.78 13.56 -4.52
C GLN A 217 5.78 12.83 -5.40
N PHE A 218 5.34 11.71 -5.97
CA PHE A 218 6.09 10.97 -6.95
C PHE A 218 5.69 11.41 -8.36
N ASP A 219 6.62 11.98 -9.12
CA ASP A 219 6.38 12.49 -10.47
C ASP A 219 6.30 11.34 -11.49
N THR A 220 5.13 10.69 -11.55
CA THR A 220 4.88 9.59 -12.49
C THR A 220 5.00 10.03 -13.95
N GLN A 221 4.78 11.32 -14.27
CA GLN A 221 4.86 11.84 -15.63
C GLN A 221 6.31 11.97 -16.08
N GLN A 222 7.19 12.55 -15.25
CA GLN A 222 8.60 12.64 -15.56
C GLN A 222 9.25 11.26 -15.60
N VAL A 223 8.93 10.37 -14.64
CA VAL A 223 9.41 8.99 -14.63
C VAL A 223 9.01 8.27 -15.91
N TYR A 224 7.75 8.41 -16.33
CA TYR A 224 7.27 7.86 -17.60
C TYR A 224 8.08 8.38 -18.79
N SER A 225 8.24 9.70 -18.90
CA SER A 225 8.99 10.32 -20.00
C SER A 225 10.43 9.78 -20.07
N ASP A 226 11.12 9.74 -18.93
CA ASP A 226 12.52 9.34 -18.86
C ASP A 226 12.71 7.85 -19.15
N ILE A 227 11.81 6.98 -18.65
CA ILE A 227 11.81 5.55 -18.97
C ILE A 227 11.65 5.35 -20.48
N PHE A 228 10.70 6.05 -21.12
CA PHE A 228 10.46 5.88 -22.56
C PHE A 228 11.61 6.43 -23.42
N ALA A 229 12.19 7.56 -23.01
CA ALA A 229 13.36 8.13 -23.66
C ALA A 229 14.56 7.16 -23.60
N GLU A 230 14.86 6.65 -22.40
CA GLU A 230 15.94 5.69 -22.18
C GLU A 230 15.76 4.41 -22.98
N LEU A 231 14.53 3.91 -23.04
CA LEU A 231 14.23 2.68 -23.74
C LEU A 231 14.02 2.87 -25.26
N GLY A 232 14.10 4.10 -25.76
CA GLY A 232 13.92 4.43 -27.17
C GLY A 232 12.54 4.08 -27.72
N PHE A 233 11.48 4.34 -26.94
CA PHE A 233 10.08 4.14 -27.33
C PHE A 233 9.36 5.47 -27.54
N ASN A 234 8.48 5.50 -28.55
CA ASN A 234 7.44 6.51 -28.64
C ASN A 234 6.14 5.93 -28.07
N PRO A 235 5.58 6.49 -26.98
CA PRO A 235 4.35 6.00 -26.36
C PRO A 235 3.12 6.06 -27.28
N SER A 236 3.16 6.85 -28.36
CA SER A 236 2.05 7.04 -29.29
C SER A 236 1.87 5.93 -30.34
N ASN A 237 2.79 4.96 -30.45
CA ASN A 237 2.76 3.92 -31.48
C ASN A 237 2.44 2.53 -30.90
N PHE A 238 1.19 2.05 -30.95
CA PHE A 238 0.80 0.69 -30.49
C PHE A 238 -0.27 0.05 -31.40
N PRO A 239 -0.29 -1.30 -31.63
CA PRO A 239 0.73 -2.33 -31.37
C PRO A 239 1.53 -2.73 -32.64
N SER A 240 2.86 -2.94 -32.51
CA SER A 240 3.69 -3.55 -33.56
C SER A 240 4.58 -4.68 -33.01
N VAL A 241 4.97 -5.64 -33.87
CA VAL A 241 5.87 -6.75 -33.52
C VAL A 241 7.23 -6.25 -32.98
N ALA A 242 7.69 -5.08 -33.44
CA ALA A 242 8.90 -4.43 -32.95
C ALA A 242 8.78 -4.01 -31.47
N ASN A 243 7.61 -3.52 -31.05
CA ASN A 243 7.36 -3.15 -29.66
C ASN A 243 7.37 -4.39 -28.75
N THR A 244 6.83 -5.53 -29.20
CA THR A 244 6.87 -6.79 -28.44
C THR A 244 8.30 -7.29 -28.18
N ARG A 245 9.19 -7.17 -29.18
CA ARG A 245 10.61 -7.52 -29.02
C ARG A 245 11.29 -6.62 -27.99
N LYS A 246 11.07 -5.29 -28.06
CA LYS A 246 11.67 -4.36 -27.10
C LYS A 246 11.11 -4.55 -25.68
N ILE A 247 9.82 -4.85 -25.50
CA ILE A 247 9.23 -5.23 -24.19
C ILE A 247 9.97 -6.43 -23.59
N THR A 248 10.36 -7.39 -24.43
CA THR A 248 11.12 -8.56 -23.98
C THR A 248 12.52 -8.18 -23.49
N THR A 249 13.15 -7.16 -24.09
CA THR A 249 14.44 -6.62 -23.62
C THR A 249 14.32 -5.97 -22.25
N ILE A 250 13.34 -5.08 -22.05
CA ILE A 250 13.14 -4.44 -20.73
C ILE A 250 12.85 -5.51 -19.67
N ARG A 251 12.11 -6.56 -20.07
CA ARG A 251 11.81 -7.66 -19.16
C ARG A 251 13.07 -8.31 -18.62
N LYS A 252 14.03 -8.58 -19.51
CA LYS A 252 15.33 -9.13 -19.15
C LYS A 252 16.12 -8.18 -18.25
N THR A 253 16.05 -6.87 -18.51
CA THR A 253 16.69 -5.87 -17.64
C THR A 253 16.15 -5.97 -16.21
N ILE A 254 14.83 -5.92 -16.02
CA ILE A 254 14.20 -6.03 -14.69
C ILE A 254 14.56 -7.36 -14.01
N ASP A 255 14.51 -8.47 -14.75
CA ASP A 255 14.81 -9.81 -14.21
C ASP A 255 16.28 -9.96 -13.79
N VAL A 256 17.21 -9.17 -14.36
CA VAL A 256 18.64 -9.16 -13.99
C VAL A 256 18.94 -8.11 -12.91
N THR A 257 18.18 -7.01 -12.84
CA THR A 257 18.40 -5.96 -11.84
C THR A 257 18.09 -6.45 -10.43
N PHE A 258 17.01 -7.22 -10.24
CA PHE A 258 16.56 -7.61 -8.91
C PHE A 258 16.93 -9.06 -8.60
N PRO A 259 17.69 -9.30 -7.53
CA PRO A 259 17.85 -10.63 -6.96
C PRO A 259 16.50 -11.29 -6.64
N LEU A 260 16.44 -12.63 -6.71
CA LEU A 260 15.19 -13.38 -6.55
C LEU A 260 14.54 -13.19 -5.18
N ASP A 261 15.32 -13.00 -4.12
CA ASP A 261 14.85 -12.69 -2.78
C ASP A 261 14.18 -11.30 -2.70
N VAL A 262 14.74 -10.28 -3.37
CA VAL A 262 14.13 -8.95 -3.53
C VAL A 262 12.79 -9.05 -4.28
N ILE A 263 12.74 -9.80 -5.38
CA ILE A 263 11.49 -10.02 -6.12
C ILE A 263 10.46 -10.73 -5.22
N ASN A 264 10.88 -11.78 -4.52
CA ASN A 264 10.02 -12.55 -3.64
C ASN A 264 9.56 -11.78 -2.40
N TRP A 265 10.28 -10.71 -2.02
CA TRP A 265 9.90 -9.83 -0.94
C TRP A 265 8.63 -9.06 -1.30
N PHE A 266 8.62 -8.37 -2.44
CA PHE A 266 7.47 -7.57 -2.85
C PHE A 266 6.36 -8.38 -3.50
N PHE A 267 6.72 -9.40 -4.28
CA PHE A 267 5.78 -10.08 -5.17
C PHE A 267 5.49 -11.51 -4.73
N GLN A 268 4.22 -11.92 -4.89
CA GLN A 268 3.79 -13.30 -4.67
C GLN A 268 4.22 -14.17 -5.85
N ALA A 269 5.32 -14.91 -5.68
CA ALA A 269 5.86 -15.82 -6.70
C ALA A 269 4.94 -17.01 -7.06
N LYS A 270 3.92 -17.32 -6.24
CA LYS A 270 2.97 -18.41 -6.50
C LYS A 270 1.64 -17.85 -7.00
N LEU A 271 1.44 -17.76 -8.32
CA LEU A 271 0.10 -17.69 -8.89
C LEU A 271 -0.26 -19.03 -9.52
N ARG A 272 -1.25 -19.70 -8.92
CA ARG A 272 -1.96 -20.84 -9.49
C ARG A 272 -2.79 -20.38 -10.70
N SER A 273 -2.76 -21.20 -11.75
CA SER A 273 -3.81 -21.44 -12.75
C SER A 273 -4.29 -20.29 -13.64
N ASN A 274 -3.49 -19.89 -14.65
CA ASN A 274 -3.92 -19.47 -16.01
C ASN A 274 -2.80 -18.76 -16.79
N TYR A 275 -1.64 -18.54 -16.17
CA TYR A 275 -0.43 -18.02 -16.80
C TYR A 275 0.69 -19.04 -16.60
N ARG A 276 1.61 -19.16 -17.57
CA ARG A 276 2.72 -20.14 -17.53
C ARG A 276 3.47 -19.99 -16.20
N GLN A 277 3.80 -21.11 -15.56
CA GLN A 277 4.51 -21.18 -14.27
C GLN A 277 5.84 -20.40 -14.24
N ASP A 278 6.33 -19.98 -15.41
CA ASP A 278 7.60 -19.31 -15.64
C ASP A 278 7.45 -17.82 -16.01
N GLU A 279 6.25 -17.26 -15.91
CA GLU A 279 6.05 -15.83 -16.12
C GLU A 279 6.61 -15.07 -14.90
N SER A 280 7.85 -14.59 -15.02
CA SER A 280 8.50 -13.70 -14.05
C SER A 280 7.58 -12.52 -13.71
N VAL A 281 7.81 -11.83 -12.59
CA VAL A 281 7.00 -10.65 -12.19
C VAL A 281 7.05 -9.54 -13.26
N SER A 282 8.12 -9.53 -14.04
CA SER A 282 8.53 -8.54 -15.03
C SER A 282 7.54 -8.19 -16.17
N PRO A 283 6.76 -9.11 -16.79
CA PRO A 283 5.73 -8.77 -17.79
C PRO A 283 4.55 -8.00 -17.20
N LEU A 284 4.36 -8.01 -15.88
CA LEU A 284 3.32 -7.23 -15.22
C LEU A 284 3.69 -5.76 -15.19
N CYS A 285 4.87 -5.44 -14.67
CA CYS A 285 5.37 -4.08 -14.51
C CYS A 285 5.42 -3.36 -15.86
N LEU A 286 5.79 -4.05 -16.94
CA LEU A 286 5.91 -3.45 -18.27
C LEU A 286 4.57 -3.23 -18.98
N ARG A 287 3.60 -4.15 -18.84
CA ARG A 287 2.25 -3.91 -19.40
C ARG A 287 1.54 -2.73 -18.73
N LEU A 288 1.94 -2.37 -17.52
CA LEU A 288 1.39 -1.25 -16.75
C LEU A 288 1.88 0.12 -17.24
N LEU A 289 3.07 0.20 -17.87
CA LEU A 289 3.58 1.42 -18.51
C LEU A 289 2.85 1.81 -19.80
N TYR A 290 2.01 0.95 -20.38
CA TYR A 290 1.34 1.28 -21.66
C TYR A 290 -0.11 1.74 -21.47
N HIS A 291 -0.67 1.61 -20.27
CA HIS A 291 -2.04 2.00 -19.97
C HIS A 291 -2.04 3.14 -18.94
N ARG A 292 -1.75 4.36 -19.43
CA ARG A 292 -1.68 5.59 -18.62
C ARG A 292 -2.93 5.83 -17.76
N ASP A 293 -4.10 5.43 -18.28
CA ASP A 293 -5.39 5.65 -17.62
C ASP A 293 -5.74 4.55 -16.60
N THR A 294 -4.84 3.61 -16.34
CA THR A 294 -5.05 2.56 -15.35
C THR A 294 -4.17 2.79 -14.13
N PHE A 295 -4.74 2.57 -12.96
CA PHE A 295 -4.00 2.67 -11.72
C PHE A 295 -2.99 1.53 -11.59
N VAL A 296 -1.73 1.94 -11.47
CA VAL A 296 -0.57 1.08 -11.29
C VAL A 296 -0.13 1.19 -9.84
N HIS A 297 0.11 0.06 -9.20
CA HIS A 297 0.54 0.05 -7.80
C HIS A 297 1.87 0.82 -7.63
N PRO A 298 2.05 1.63 -6.57
CA PRO A 298 3.26 2.42 -6.33
C PRO A 298 4.56 1.60 -6.40
N LEU A 299 4.56 0.41 -5.80
CA LEU A 299 5.73 -0.50 -5.85
C LEU A 299 6.13 -0.90 -7.28
N SER A 300 5.18 -0.99 -8.22
CA SER A 300 5.52 -1.24 -9.63
C SER A 300 6.20 -0.03 -10.26
N TRP A 301 5.67 1.18 -10.04
CA TRP A 301 6.29 2.41 -10.55
C TRP A 301 7.71 2.55 -10.05
N MET A 302 7.91 2.38 -8.74
CA MET A 302 9.20 2.48 -8.09
C MET A 302 10.16 1.38 -8.59
N ALA A 303 9.72 0.13 -8.72
CA ALA A 303 10.55 -0.96 -9.23
C ALA A 303 11.03 -0.73 -10.68
N ILE A 304 10.15 -0.22 -11.55
CA ILE A 304 10.51 0.07 -12.95
C ILE A 304 11.47 1.26 -13.00
N CYS A 305 11.16 2.33 -12.26
CA CYS A 305 12.01 3.51 -12.16
C CYS A 305 13.42 3.10 -11.74
N TRP A 306 13.55 2.32 -10.68
CA TRP A 306 14.83 1.79 -10.24
C TRP A 306 15.53 0.96 -11.33
N ALA A 307 14.83 -0.02 -11.91
CA ALA A 307 15.44 -0.94 -12.88
C ALA A 307 15.95 -0.25 -14.15
N VAL A 308 15.30 0.82 -14.59
CA VAL A 308 15.65 1.50 -15.84
C VAL A 308 16.59 2.69 -15.59
N LEU A 309 16.35 3.44 -14.51
CA LEU A 309 16.91 4.79 -14.35
C LEU A 309 17.98 4.90 -13.26
N SER A 310 18.13 3.93 -12.35
CA SER A 310 19.11 4.01 -11.24
C SER A 310 20.56 4.23 -11.69
N LYS A 311 20.92 3.78 -12.90
CA LYS A 311 22.26 3.97 -13.48
C LYS A 311 22.55 5.42 -13.93
N TYR A 312 21.55 6.31 -13.94
CA TYR A 312 21.65 7.67 -14.50
C TYR A 312 21.63 8.78 -13.45
N GLY A 313 21.75 8.44 -12.18
CA GLY A 313 21.91 9.41 -11.09
C GLY A 313 20.84 9.27 -10.02
N ASP A 314 20.59 10.38 -9.34
CA ASP A 314 19.75 10.42 -8.15
C ASP A 314 18.25 10.26 -8.50
N LEU A 315 17.67 9.14 -8.08
CA LEU A 315 16.25 8.86 -8.24
C LEU A 315 15.38 9.74 -7.34
N GLN A 316 15.95 10.39 -6.33
CA GLN A 316 15.24 11.33 -5.46
C GLN A 316 14.69 12.52 -6.24
N ARG A 317 15.24 12.84 -7.43
CA ARG A 317 14.70 13.88 -8.32
C ARG A 317 13.24 13.67 -8.73
N TYR A 318 12.74 12.42 -8.64
CA TYR A 318 11.35 12.09 -8.94
C TYR A 318 10.41 12.27 -7.74
N VAL A 319 10.96 12.60 -6.58
CA VAL A 319 10.21 12.91 -5.36
C VAL A 319 10.32 14.41 -5.14
N THR A 320 9.23 15.12 -5.41
CA THR A 320 9.19 16.58 -5.27
C THR A 320 8.32 16.97 -4.08
N PRO A 321 8.60 18.12 -3.43
CA PRO A 321 7.64 18.69 -2.48
C PRO A 321 6.29 18.86 -3.15
N TRP A 322 5.21 18.55 -2.45
CA TRP A 322 3.88 18.93 -2.93
C TRP A 322 3.74 20.44 -2.81
N ILE A 323 3.83 21.12 -3.95
CA ILE A 323 3.43 22.52 -4.07
C ILE A 323 1.94 22.48 -4.33
N GLY A 324 1.15 22.39 -3.26
CA GLY A 324 -0.30 22.58 -3.39
C GLY A 324 -0.52 23.95 -4.00
N THR A 325 -1.34 24.07 -5.04
CA THR A 325 -1.85 25.36 -5.43
C THR A 325 -2.63 25.91 -4.24
N GLU A 326 -2.12 26.98 -3.63
CA GLU A 326 -2.91 27.80 -2.70
C GLU A 326 -4.13 28.30 -3.49
N SER A 327 -5.27 27.65 -3.28
CA SER A 327 -6.56 28.07 -3.83
C SER A 327 -7.55 28.33 -2.70
#